data_AF-A0A7C4ZDK6-F1
#
_entry.id   AF-A0A7C4ZDK6-F1
#
_cell.length_a   1.000
_cell.length_b   1.000
_cell.length_c   1.000
_cell.angle_alpha   90.00
_cell.angle_beta   90.00
_cell.angle_gamma   90.00
#
_symmetry.space_group_name_H-M   'P 1'
#
loop_
_entity.id
_entity.type
_entity.pdbx_description
1 polymer ?
#
loop_
_entity_poly.entity_id
_entity_poly.type
_entity_poly.pdbx_seq_one_letter_code
_entity_poly.pdbx_strand_id
1 'polypeptide(L)'
;MVDYRYHLASLIAVFLALGVGMLVGNSFVGLASAEWQKQAVLRLEQTFKREVLALRHRLDQTNSRMRELEKRLENRNVAERALMPKVLDSVLAGKKVALVVCGDLKDEALVGSVSAAIVTAGGTVKSITAVRDGWLPEYGRRREQILARFQVAQGAP
;
A
#
# COMPACT_ATOMS: atom_id res chain seq x y z
N MET A 1 46.13 60.32 46.41
CA MET A 1 46.92 59.41 45.56
C MET A 1 46.16 58.09 45.59
N VAL A 2 45.30 57.83 44.60
CA VAL A 2 44.44 56.64 44.62
C VAL A 2 45.35 55.43 44.38
N ASP A 3 45.49 54.62 45.41
CA ASP A 3 46.39 53.47 45.46
C ASP A 3 45.94 52.39 44.47
N TYR A 4 46.72 52.18 43.39
CA TYR A 4 46.53 51.09 42.42
C TYR A 4 46.36 49.70 43.05
N ARG A 5 46.90 49.52 44.26
CA ARG A 5 46.75 48.29 45.06
C ARG A 5 45.29 47.99 45.42
N TYR A 6 44.48 49.02 45.70
CA TYR A 6 43.06 48.84 46.00
C TYR A 6 42.24 48.50 44.75
N HIS A 7 42.54 49.13 43.61
CA HIS A 7 41.88 48.78 42.34
C HIS A 7 42.24 47.38 41.86
N LEU A 8 43.49 46.96 42.04
CA LEU A 8 43.91 45.60 41.71
C LEU A 8 43.24 44.57 42.65
N ALA A 9 43.14 44.89 43.94
CA ALA A 9 42.44 44.02 44.91
C ALA A 9 40.94 43.89 44.60
N SER A 10 40.25 44.97 44.19
CA SER A 10 38.84 44.88 43.82
C SER A 10 38.62 44.10 42.52
N LEU A 11 39.52 44.24 41.54
CA LEU A 11 39.45 43.47 40.29
C LEU A 11 39.62 41.97 40.57
N ILE A 12 40.60 41.60 41.40
CA ILE A 12 40.83 40.21 41.82
C ILE A 12 39.61 39.67 42.57
N ALA A 13 39.02 40.46 43.48
CA ALA A 13 37.84 40.06 44.24
C ALA A 13 36.63 39.77 43.33
N VAL A 14 36.36 40.65 42.36
CA VAL A 14 35.27 40.44 41.37
C VAL A 14 35.56 39.23 40.49
N PHE A 15 36.81 39.06 40.05
CA PHE A 15 37.20 37.93 39.21
C PHE A 15 37.07 36.59 39.94
N LEU A 16 37.46 36.54 41.23
CA LEU A 16 37.27 35.37 42.09
C LEU A 16 35.79 35.09 42.33
N ALA A 17 34.99 36.12 42.62
CA ALA A 17 33.55 35.96 42.80
C ALA A 17 32.88 35.38 41.54
N LEU A 18 33.28 35.86 40.35
CA LEU A 18 32.77 35.37 39.07
C LEU A 18 33.20 33.91 38.80
N GLY A 19 34.49 33.61 39.00
CA GLY A 19 35.02 32.26 38.79
C GLY A 19 34.39 31.23 39.72
N VAL A 20 34.22 31.55 41.00
CA VAL A 20 33.56 30.68 41.98
C VAL A 20 32.08 30.54 41.66
N GLY A 21 31.39 31.64 41.31
CA GLY A 21 29.99 31.59 40.90
C GLY A 21 29.75 30.67 39.70
N MET A 22 30.62 30.73 38.69
CA MET A 22 30.56 29.87 37.52
C MET A 22 30.87 28.40 37.85
N LEU A 23 31.87 28.14 38.69
CA LEU A 23 32.26 26.79 39.09
C LEU A 23 31.14 26.08 39.86
N VAL A 24 30.54 26.78 40.83
CA VAL A 24 29.42 26.25 41.64
C VAL A 24 28.17 26.10 40.78
N GLY A 25 27.86 27.09 39.93
CA GLY A 25 26.71 27.04 39.03
C GLY A 25 26.75 25.84 38.06
N ASN A 26 27.92 25.56 37.47
CA ASN A 26 28.08 24.44 36.54
C ASN A 26 28.06 23.08 37.25
N SER A 27 28.62 22.97 38.45
CA SER A 27 28.65 21.71 39.20
C SER A 27 27.25 21.24 39.62
N PHE A 28 26.40 22.16 40.09
CA PHE A 28 25.04 21.82 40.49
C PHE A 28 24.14 21.43 39.30
N VAL A 29 24.23 22.17 38.19
CA VAL A 29 23.43 21.91 36.99
C VAL A 29 23.90 20.65 36.26
N GLY A 30 25.21 20.40 36.19
CA GLY A 30 25.80 19.26 35.47
C GLY A 30 25.38 17.91 36.03
N LEU A 31 25.34 17.75 37.36
CA LEU A 31 25.00 16.47 38.01
C LEU A 31 23.52 16.10 37.83
N ALA A 32 22.60 17.05 38.05
CA ALA A 32 21.18 16.82 37.87
C ALA A 32 20.80 16.61 36.39
N SER A 33 21.46 17.36 35.49
CA SER A 33 21.18 17.27 34.04
C SER A 33 21.71 15.99 33.43
N ALA A 34 22.88 15.50 33.86
CA ALA A 34 23.47 14.28 33.30
C ALA A 34 22.61 13.04 33.57
N GLU A 35 22.06 12.89 34.78
CA GLU A 35 21.18 11.78 35.10
C GLU A 35 19.85 11.85 34.32
N TRP A 36 19.26 13.04 34.23
CA TRP A 36 18.03 13.23 33.49
C TRP A 36 18.21 13.00 31.98
N GLN A 37 19.34 13.45 31.42
CA GLN A 37 19.70 13.17 30.03
C GLN A 37 19.90 11.68 29.77
N LYS A 38 20.61 10.96 30.65
CA LYS A 38 20.76 9.49 30.53
C LYS A 38 19.41 8.79 30.54
N GLN A 39 18.51 9.15 31.46
CA GLN A 39 17.18 8.57 31.54
C GLN A 39 16.30 8.92 30.32
N ALA A 40 16.44 10.13 29.76
CA ALA A 40 15.75 10.51 28.55
C ALA A 40 16.22 9.68 27.33
N VAL A 41 17.54 9.50 27.18
CA VAL A 41 18.14 8.68 26.12
C VAL A 41 17.69 7.22 26.25
N LEU A 42 17.75 6.64 27.45
CA LEU A 42 17.31 5.26 27.69
C LEU A 42 15.83 5.05 27.34
N ARG A 43 14.97 6.00 27.70
CA ARG A 43 13.53 5.94 27.33
C ARG A 43 13.34 6.03 25.82
N LEU A 44 14.10 6.88 25.14
CA LEU A 44 14.02 7.03 23.70
C LEU A 44 14.48 5.74 22.99
N GLU A 45 15.59 5.14 23.43
CA GLU A 45 16.07 3.85 22.90
C GLU A 45 15.05 2.73 23.11
N GLN A 46 14.44 2.64 24.30
CA GLN A 46 13.42 1.64 24.58
C GLN A 46 12.16 1.82 23.74
N THR A 47 11.76 3.07 23.48
CA THR A 47 10.59 3.38 22.66
C THR A 47 10.87 3.04 21.20
N PHE A 48 12.03 3.46 20.69
CA PHE A 48 12.46 3.16 19.33
C PHE A 48 12.57 1.65 19.08
N LYS A 49 13.18 0.89 20.00
CA LYS A 49 13.24 -0.58 19.91
C LYS A 49 11.86 -1.21 19.84
N ARG A 50 10.92 -0.75 20.67
CA ARG A 50 9.52 -1.25 20.67
C ARG A 50 8.82 -0.94 19.35
N GLU A 51 8.96 0.27 18.83
CA GLU A 51 8.35 0.65 17.56
C GLU A 51 8.91 -0.13 16.38
N VAL A 52 10.23 -0.31 16.31
CA VAL A 52 10.87 -1.11 15.25
C VAL A 52 10.40 -2.56 15.29
N LEU A 53 10.30 -3.17 16.48
CA LEU A 53 9.78 -4.52 16.63
C LEU A 53 8.31 -4.62 16.22
N ALA A 54 7.48 -3.65 16.62
CA ALA A 54 6.08 -3.60 16.23
C ALA A 54 5.90 -3.45 14.71
N LEU A 55 6.75 -2.62 14.07
CA LEU A 55 6.71 -2.41 12.63
C LEU A 55 7.12 -3.68 11.87
N ARG A 56 8.18 -4.38 12.33
CA ARG A 56 8.58 -5.68 11.79
C ARG A 56 7.46 -6.71 11.88
N HIS A 57 6.81 -6.82 13.04
CA HIS A 57 5.66 -7.71 13.21
C HIS A 57 4.50 -7.38 12.25
N ARG A 58 4.18 -6.10 12.06
CA ARG A 58 3.14 -5.68 11.11
C ARG A 58 3.49 -6.02 9.66
N LEU A 59 4.75 -5.84 9.27
CA LEU A 59 5.24 -6.23 7.95
C LEU A 59 5.12 -7.74 7.74
N ASP A 60 5.53 -8.54 8.73
CA ASP A 60 5.44 -10.00 8.64
C ASP A 60 3.99 -10.50 8.53
N GLN A 61 3.08 -9.93 9.33
CA GLN A 61 1.65 -10.24 9.25
C GLN A 61 1.02 -9.83 7.91
N THR A 62 1.43 -8.69 7.37
CA THR A 62 0.92 -8.22 6.07
C THR A 62 1.41 -9.13 4.95
N ASN A 63 2.70 -9.48 4.96
CA ASN A 63 3.30 -10.41 4.00
C ASN A 63 2.69 -11.82 4.09
N SER A 64 2.39 -12.31 5.30
CA SER A 64 1.74 -13.62 5.45
C SER A 64 0.31 -13.61 4.88
N ARG A 65 -0.45 -12.54 5.11
CA ARG A 65 -1.79 -12.37 4.53
C ARG A 65 -1.76 -12.27 3.01
N MET A 66 -0.81 -11.52 2.45
CA MET A 66 -0.63 -11.45 0.99
C MET A 66 -0.36 -12.83 0.40
N ARG A 67 0.59 -13.59 0.97
CA ARG A 67 0.88 -14.96 0.52
C ARG A 67 -0.31 -15.91 0.64
N GLU A 68 -1.13 -15.75 1.68
CA GLU A 68 -2.35 -16.54 1.84
C GLU A 68 -3.40 -16.20 0.78
N LEU A 69 -3.61 -14.91 0.51
CA LEU A 69 -4.52 -14.44 -0.52
C LEU A 69 -4.07 -14.90 -1.92
N GLU A 70 -2.78 -14.80 -2.22
CA GLU A 70 -2.20 -15.30 -3.47
C GLU A 70 -2.47 -16.80 -3.65
N LYS A 71 -2.21 -17.61 -2.62
CA LYS A 71 -2.52 -19.04 -2.65
C LYS A 71 -4.02 -19.32 -2.83
N ARG A 72 -4.90 -18.54 -2.19
CA ARG A 72 -6.35 -18.68 -2.35
C ARG A 72 -6.78 -18.36 -3.78
N LEU A 73 -6.22 -17.31 -4.38
CA LEU A 73 -6.47 -16.93 -5.78
C LEU A 73 -5.94 -18.00 -6.74
N GLU A 74 -4.74 -18.51 -6.50
CA GLU A 74 -4.16 -19.59 -7.32
C GLU A 74 -5.02 -20.86 -7.26
N ASN A 75 -5.39 -21.30 -6.06
CA ASN A 75 -6.28 -22.45 -5.88
C ASN A 75 -7.63 -22.24 -6.56
N ARG A 76 -8.20 -21.03 -6.47
CA ARG A 76 -9.44 -20.66 -7.14
C ARG A 76 -9.28 -20.70 -8.66
N ASN A 77 -8.22 -20.13 -9.20
CA ASN A 77 -7.95 -20.15 -10.64
C ASN A 77 -7.74 -21.57 -11.16
N VAL A 78 -7.07 -22.44 -10.39
CA VAL A 78 -6.89 -23.86 -10.74
C VAL A 78 -8.24 -24.59 -10.73
N ALA A 79 -9.06 -24.37 -9.70
CA ALA A 79 -10.40 -24.95 -9.61
C ALA A 79 -11.30 -24.46 -10.75
N GLU A 80 -11.31 -23.16 -11.04
CA GLU A 80 -12.05 -22.56 -12.16
C GLU A 80 -11.59 -23.15 -13.50
N ARG A 81 -10.27 -23.24 -13.75
CA ARG A 81 -9.73 -23.86 -14.98
C ARG A 81 -10.06 -25.35 -15.10
N ALA A 82 -10.10 -26.09 -14.00
CA ALA A 82 -10.44 -27.51 -14.00
C ALA A 82 -11.95 -27.75 -14.20
N LEU A 83 -12.80 -26.84 -13.72
CA LEU A 83 -14.26 -26.92 -13.83
C LEU A 83 -14.78 -26.33 -15.14
N MET A 84 -14.12 -25.31 -15.71
CA MET A 84 -14.51 -24.67 -16.97
C MET A 84 -14.78 -25.67 -18.10
N PRO A 85 -13.89 -26.61 -18.46
CA PRO A 85 -14.15 -27.53 -19.56
C PRO A 85 -15.32 -28.49 -19.28
N LYS A 86 -15.57 -28.88 -18.02
CA LYS A 86 -16.71 -29.74 -17.68
C LYS A 86 -18.06 -29.02 -17.66
N VAL A 87 -18.06 -27.71 -17.42
CA VAL A 87 -19.27 -26.88 -17.42
C VAL A 87 -19.56 -26.30 -18.81
N LEU A 88 -18.52 -26.10 -19.64
CA LEU A 88 -18.63 -25.61 -21.02
C LEU A 88 -18.78 -26.73 -22.06
N ASP A 89 -18.44 -27.97 -21.71
CA ASP A 89 -18.67 -29.12 -22.59
C ASP A 89 -20.15 -29.18 -22.97
N SER A 90 -20.43 -29.16 -24.26
CA SER A 90 -21.77 -29.31 -24.85
C SER A 90 -22.77 -28.17 -24.64
N VAL A 91 -22.38 -27.01 -24.06
CA VAL A 91 -23.31 -25.86 -23.91
C VAL A 91 -23.68 -25.23 -25.25
N LEU A 92 -22.76 -25.24 -26.21
CA LEU A 92 -22.96 -24.64 -27.55
C LEU A 92 -23.09 -25.68 -28.67
N ALA A 93 -23.19 -26.98 -28.33
CA ALA A 93 -23.35 -28.06 -29.29
C ALA A 93 -24.53 -27.78 -30.25
N GLY A 94 -24.23 -27.62 -31.54
CA GLY A 94 -25.22 -27.38 -32.60
C GLY A 94 -25.71 -25.93 -32.75
N LYS A 95 -25.19 -24.97 -31.97
CA LYS A 95 -25.56 -23.55 -32.08
C LYS A 95 -24.54 -22.75 -32.89
N LYS A 96 -25.05 -21.95 -33.84
CA LYS A 96 -24.24 -21.02 -34.65
C LYS A 96 -24.09 -19.72 -33.85
N VAL A 97 -22.86 -19.38 -33.48
CA VAL A 97 -22.57 -18.18 -32.67
C VAL A 97 -21.98 -17.11 -33.58
N ALA A 98 -22.50 -15.88 -33.48
CA ALA A 98 -21.93 -14.70 -34.10
C ALA A 98 -21.17 -13.90 -33.03
N LEU A 99 -19.89 -13.65 -33.27
CA LEU A 99 -19.04 -12.89 -32.37
C LEU A 99 -19.07 -11.42 -32.83
N VAL A 100 -19.76 -10.57 -32.06
CA VAL A 100 -19.81 -9.12 -32.32
C VAL A 100 -18.82 -8.45 -31.38
N VAL A 101 -17.79 -7.88 -31.98
CA VAL A 101 -16.72 -7.16 -31.29
C VAL A 101 -17.03 -5.67 -31.42
N CYS A 102 -17.36 -5.02 -30.31
CA CYS A 102 -17.66 -3.59 -30.27
C CYS A 102 -16.46 -2.83 -29.71
N GLY A 103 -15.97 -1.83 -30.45
CA GLY A 103 -14.83 -0.99 -30.07
C GLY A 103 -13.62 -1.13 -31.01
N ASP A 104 -12.65 -0.24 -30.85
CA ASP A 104 -11.41 -0.21 -31.64
C ASP A 104 -10.46 -1.35 -31.22
N LEU A 105 -10.80 -2.59 -31.60
CA LEU A 105 -9.97 -3.76 -31.31
C LEU A 105 -8.70 -3.76 -32.18
N LYS A 106 -7.58 -3.37 -31.59
CA LYS A 106 -6.24 -3.66 -32.09
C LYS A 106 -5.71 -5.04 -31.66
N ASP A 107 -6.49 -5.83 -30.91
CA ASP A 107 -5.98 -7.03 -30.23
C ASP A 107 -6.53 -8.33 -30.84
N GLU A 108 -5.89 -8.76 -31.92
CA GLU A 108 -6.21 -9.98 -32.68
C GLU A 108 -6.08 -11.26 -31.82
N ALA A 109 -5.22 -11.23 -30.80
CA ALA A 109 -5.04 -12.31 -29.84
C ALA A 109 -6.28 -12.57 -28.98
N LEU A 110 -7.03 -11.52 -28.65
CA LEU A 110 -8.23 -11.60 -27.82
C LEU A 110 -9.39 -12.23 -28.60
N VAL A 111 -9.51 -11.91 -29.89
CA VAL A 111 -10.48 -12.55 -30.79
C VAL A 111 -10.15 -14.03 -31.00
N GLY A 112 -8.87 -14.36 -31.19
CA GLY A 112 -8.41 -15.74 -31.36
C GLY A 112 -8.70 -16.61 -30.14
N SER A 113 -8.36 -16.14 -28.94
CA SER A 113 -8.62 -16.88 -27.69
C SER A 113 -10.12 -17.13 -27.44
N VAL A 114 -10.97 -16.14 -27.73
CA VAL A 114 -12.43 -16.28 -27.60
C VAL A 114 -13.00 -17.24 -28.65
N SER A 115 -12.52 -17.19 -29.89
CA SER A 115 -12.94 -18.16 -30.92
C SER A 115 -12.56 -19.59 -30.57
N ALA A 116 -11.36 -19.81 -30.01
CA ALA A 116 -10.91 -21.13 -29.58
C ALA A 116 -11.79 -21.65 -28.45
N ALA A 117 -12.14 -20.80 -27.48
CA ALA A 117 -13.07 -21.15 -26.40
C ALA A 117 -14.48 -21.52 -26.92
N ILE A 118 -14.98 -20.86 -27.98
CA ILE A 118 -16.29 -21.18 -28.60
C ILE A 118 -16.26 -22.54 -29.31
N VAL A 119 -15.16 -22.86 -30.00
CA VAL A 119 -14.97 -24.16 -30.65
C VAL A 119 -14.85 -25.27 -29.62
N THR A 120 -14.09 -25.06 -28.53
CA THR A 120 -14.00 -26.01 -27.41
C THR A 120 -15.35 -26.23 -26.73
N ALA A 121 -16.23 -25.22 -26.70
CA ALA A 121 -17.59 -25.35 -26.19
C ALA A 121 -18.60 -26.02 -27.16
N GLY A 122 -18.16 -26.42 -28.37
CA GLY A 122 -18.98 -27.12 -29.36
C GLY A 122 -19.78 -26.21 -30.32
N GLY A 123 -19.50 -24.91 -30.33
CA GLY A 123 -20.14 -23.93 -31.21
C GLY A 123 -19.38 -23.70 -32.52
N THR A 124 -20.10 -23.32 -33.59
CA THR A 124 -19.48 -22.89 -34.86
C THR A 124 -19.56 -21.38 -34.99
N VAL A 125 -18.40 -20.70 -35.08
CA VAL A 125 -18.32 -19.25 -35.31
C VAL A 125 -18.67 -18.96 -36.77
N LYS A 126 -19.84 -18.34 -37.02
CA LYS A 126 -20.33 -18.10 -38.39
C LYS A 126 -19.90 -16.74 -38.96
N SER A 127 -19.65 -15.75 -38.09
CA SER A 127 -19.21 -14.41 -38.49
C SER A 127 -18.55 -13.71 -37.31
N ILE A 128 -17.43 -13.06 -37.58
CA ILE A 128 -16.76 -12.13 -36.67
C ILE A 128 -17.02 -10.75 -37.26
N THR A 129 -17.83 -9.93 -36.57
CA THR A 129 -18.14 -8.57 -37.02
C THR A 129 -17.56 -7.58 -36.02
N ALA A 130 -16.58 -6.81 -36.46
CA ALA A 130 -16.03 -5.68 -35.70
C ALA A 130 -16.85 -4.42 -36.02
N VAL A 131 -17.55 -3.88 -35.02
CA VAL A 131 -18.34 -2.66 -35.14
C VAL A 131 -17.55 -1.52 -34.52
N ARG A 132 -17.13 -0.55 -35.35
CA ARG A 132 -16.50 0.69 -34.89
C ARG A 132 -17.50 1.55 -34.12
N ASP A 133 -17.00 2.28 -33.13
CA ASP A 133 -17.79 3.04 -32.15
C ASP A 133 -18.77 4.06 -32.76
N GLY A 134 -18.57 4.49 -34.01
CA GLY A 134 -19.48 5.41 -34.72
C GLY A 134 -20.83 4.83 -35.14
N TRP A 135 -21.09 3.54 -34.93
CA TRP A 135 -22.33 2.86 -35.32
C TRP A 135 -23.18 2.33 -34.15
N LEU A 136 -22.72 2.52 -32.91
CA LEU A 136 -23.45 2.06 -31.73
C LEU A 136 -24.51 3.11 -31.36
N PRO A 137 -25.82 2.79 -31.35
CA PRO A 137 -26.81 3.67 -30.74
C PRO A 137 -26.43 3.85 -29.27
N GLU A 138 -26.40 5.09 -28.79
CA GLU A 138 -26.01 5.43 -27.43
C GLU A 138 -26.72 4.54 -26.41
N TYR A 139 -26.03 3.49 -25.93
CA TYR A 139 -26.47 2.69 -24.78
C TYR A 139 -26.20 3.45 -23.46
N GLY A 140 -26.46 4.77 -23.46
CA GLY A 140 -26.17 5.68 -22.36
C GLY A 140 -26.98 5.40 -21.09
N ARG A 141 -28.10 4.67 -21.17
CA ARG A 141 -29.01 4.46 -20.01
C ARG A 141 -28.87 3.15 -19.25
N ARG A 142 -28.08 2.17 -19.72
CA ARG A 142 -27.95 0.86 -19.04
C ARG A 142 -26.63 0.64 -18.32
N ARG A 143 -25.61 1.46 -18.59
CA ARG A 143 -24.30 1.39 -17.92
C ARG A 143 -24.38 1.74 -16.44
N GLU A 144 -25.17 2.76 -16.08
CA GLU A 144 -25.38 3.15 -14.68
C GLU A 144 -26.10 2.08 -13.86
N GLN A 145 -27.08 1.38 -14.43
CA GLN A 145 -27.82 0.32 -13.73
C GLN A 145 -26.94 -0.92 -13.44
N ILE A 146 -25.98 -1.22 -14.32
CA ILE A 146 -25.06 -2.35 -14.14
C ILE A 146 -23.97 -1.97 -13.12
N LEU A 147 -23.44 -0.75 -13.18
CA LEU A 147 -22.46 -0.26 -12.18
C LEU A 147 -23.09 -0.15 -10.79
N ALA A 148 -24.34 0.29 -10.67
CA ALA A 148 -25.06 0.34 -9.42
C ALA A 148 -25.26 -1.06 -8.80
N ARG A 149 -25.53 -2.09 -9.62
CA ARG A 149 -25.65 -3.48 -9.14
C ARG A 149 -24.31 -4.11 -8.75
N PHE A 150 -23.21 -3.71 -9.39
CA PHE A 150 -21.88 -4.19 -9.02
C PHE A 150 -21.29 -3.51 -7.78
N GLN A 151 -21.61 -2.23 -7.53
CA GLN A 151 -21.19 -1.55 -6.29
C GLN A 151 -21.92 -2.07 -5.04
N VAL A 152 -23.17 -2.54 -5.17
CA VAL A 152 -23.90 -3.15 -4.04
C VAL A 152 -23.31 -4.53 -3.67
N ALA A 153 -22.69 -5.25 -4.60
CA ALA A 153 -22.07 -6.55 -4.33
C ALA A 153 -20.67 -6.47 -3.70
N GLN A 154 -20.01 -5.30 -3.71
CA GLN A 154 -18.71 -5.08 -3.06
C GLN A 154 -18.82 -4.29 -1.73
N GLY A 155 -20.04 -3.96 -1.30
CA GLY A 155 -20.31 -3.16 -0.09
C GLY A 155 -21.01 -3.95 1.02
N ALA A 156 -20.19 -4.51 1.92
CA ALA A 156 -20.47 -4.85 3.33
C ALA A 156 -21.21 -6.16 3.67
N PRO A 157 -21.02 -6.68 4.90
CA PRO A 157 -19.81 -6.74 5.74
C PRO A 157 -19.18 -8.15 5.79
#